data_AF-A0A9E5PLP5-F1
#
_entry.id   AF-A0A9E5PLP5-F1
#
_cell.length_a   1.000
_cell.length_b   1.000
_cell.length_c   1.000
_cell.angle_alpha   90.00
_cell.angle_beta   90.00
_cell.angle_gamma   90.00
#
_symmetry.space_group_name_H-M   'P 1'
#
loop_
_entity.id
_entity.type
_entity.pdbx_description
1 polymer ?
#
loop_
_entity_poly.entity_id
_entity_poly.type
_entity_poly.pdbx_seq_one_letter_code
_entity_poly.pdbx_strand_id
1 'polypeptide(L)'
;MRLRDFQSMIERLAAEIPPRFFDGIAGVEVSPKTIPHPVRAGVYTLGECIPIDTGTDEVASRVVLYHGSFLELAGERSDFDWREEAWETLLHELRHHLEWRAASQKLEDYDWAAEQNFARAEGGGFDPLFYRSGERVERGIYRVEDDIFIERVVGRLPATTDVAWHGRRYRVSVPYALLPLYLALDGLSHPPSGDVFLVFRRRPRLWDLLRPAARATGQRAKVESLE
;
A
#
# COMPACT_ATOMS: atom_id res chain seq x y z
N MET A 1 -4.49 22.27 -10.35
CA MET A 1 -3.70 23.18 -9.49
C MET A 1 -2.22 22.81 -9.56
N ARG A 2 -1.27 23.77 -9.53
CA ARG A 2 0.17 23.41 -9.53
C ARG A 2 0.60 22.86 -8.16
N LEU A 3 1.61 22.00 -8.13
CA LEU A 3 2.10 21.35 -6.90
C LEU A 3 2.38 22.33 -5.75
N ARG A 4 3.07 23.44 -6.04
CA ARG A 4 3.40 24.47 -5.04
C ARG A 4 2.14 25.14 -4.47
N ASP A 5 1.16 25.43 -5.32
CA ASP A 5 -0.09 26.06 -4.88
C ASP A 5 -0.90 25.10 -3.99
N PHE A 6 -0.88 23.81 -4.34
CA PHE A 6 -1.51 22.74 -3.57
C PHE A 6 -0.82 22.59 -2.20
N GLN A 7 0.52 22.55 -2.16
CA GLN A 7 1.28 22.49 -0.91
C GLN A 7 0.95 23.66 0.02
N SER A 8 0.99 24.90 -0.48
CA SER A 8 0.61 26.06 0.33
C SER A 8 -0.86 26.05 0.76
N MET A 9 -1.74 25.40 0.00
CA MET A 9 -3.13 25.21 0.40
C MET A 9 -3.24 24.19 1.55
N ILE A 10 -2.54 23.05 1.49
CA ILE A 10 -2.51 22.06 2.57
C ILE A 10 -1.94 22.67 3.86
N GLU A 11 -0.86 23.46 3.76
CA GLU A 11 -0.28 24.17 4.91
C GLU A 11 -1.31 25.09 5.60
N ARG A 12 -2.11 25.82 4.81
CA ARG A 12 -3.20 26.68 5.35
C ARG A 12 -4.31 25.86 5.99
N LEU A 13 -4.75 24.78 5.34
CA LEU A 13 -5.78 23.88 5.88
C LEU A 13 -5.32 23.25 7.21
N ALA A 14 -4.09 22.75 7.27
CA ALA A 14 -3.53 22.19 8.50
C ALA A 14 -3.49 23.21 9.64
N ALA A 15 -3.19 24.48 9.36
CA ALA A 15 -3.20 25.56 10.35
C ALA A 15 -4.60 25.92 10.88
N GLU A 16 -5.68 25.53 10.19
CA GLU A 16 -7.06 25.71 10.66
C GLU A 16 -7.45 24.66 11.73
N ILE A 17 -6.71 23.56 11.83
CA ILE A 17 -7.01 22.44 12.74
C ILE A 17 -6.27 22.64 14.07
N PRO A 18 -6.93 22.45 15.23
CA PRO A 18 -6.28 22.57 16.53
C PRO A 18 -5.03 21.67 16.67
N PRO A 19 -3.88 22.20 17.14
CA PRO A 19 -2.61 21.47 17.15
C PRO A 19 -2.64 20.09 17.82
N ARG A 20 -3.45 19.92 18.87
CA ARG A 20 -3.63 18.64 19.58
C ARG A 20 -4.05 17.45 18.70
N PHE A 21 -4.67 17.71 17.54
CA PHE A 21 -5.07 16.64 16.61
C PHE A 21 -3.88 16.12 15.79
N PHE A 22 -2.73 16.79 15.83
CA PHE A 22 -1.48 16.35 15.23
C PHE A 22 -0.53 15.68 16.23
N ASP A 23 -0.93 15.49 17.49
CA ASP A 23 -0.10 14.82 18.49
C ASP A 23 0.23 13.39 18.03
N GLY A 24 1.53 13.09 17.89
CA GLY A 24 2.03 11.83 17.33
C GLY A 24 2.12 11.80 15.80
N ILE A 25 1.82 12.90 15.11
CA ILE A 25 2.03 13.03 13.66
C ILE A 25 3.32 13.82 13.43
N ALA A 26 4.31 13.21 12.78
CA ALA A 26 5.58 13.85 12.47
C ALA A 26 5.44 15.02 11.48
N GLY A 27 4.49 14.93 10.56
CA GLY A 27 4.18 16.00 9.61
C GLY A 27 3.06 15.66 8.63
N VAL A 28 2.58 16.71 7.98
CA VAL A 28 1.70 16.62 6.81
C VAL A 28 2.52 16.97 5.56
N GLU A 29 2.67 16.00 4.67
CA GLU A 29 3.50 16.09 3.48
C GLU A 29 2.63 16.09 2.22
N VAL A 30 3.15 16.72 1.16
CA VAL A 30 2.55 16.65 -0.18
C VAL A 30 3.50 15.94 -1.12
N SER A 31 3.01 14.88 -1.76
CA SER A 31 3.75 14.09 -2.73
C SER A 31 3.24 14.36 -4.15
N PRO A 32 4.12 14.52 -5.16
CA PRO A 32 3.69 14.66 -6.55
C PRO A 32 3.21 13.35 -7.18
N LYS A 33 3.36 12.22 -6.47
CA LYS A 33 2.98 10.90 -6.98
C LYS A 33 1.48 10.80 -7.20
N THR A 34 1.10 9.95 -8.16
CA THR A 34 -0.27 9.46 -8.34
C THR A 34 -0.31 8.07 -7.76
N ILE A 35 -1.19 7.84 -6.78
CA ILE A 35 -1.38 6.54 -6.14
C ILE A 35 -2.77 6.05 -6.51
N PRO A 36 -2.87 5.14 -7.48
CA PRO A 36 -4.17 4.75 -7.93
C PRO A 36 -4.61 3.46 -7.17
N HIS A 37 -5.92 3.24 -6.99
CA HIS A 37 -6.48 2.00 -6.41
C HIS A 37 -6.26 0.72 -7.26
N PRO A 38 -5.58 -0.33 -6.73
CA PRO A 38 -5.10 -1.49 -7.48
C PRO A 38 -6.06 -2.16 -8.47
N VAL A 39 -7.37 -2.22 -8.19
CA VAL A 39 -8.36 -2.88 -9.06
C VAL A 39 -9.27 -1.92 -9.83
N ARG A 40 -9.65 -0.79 -9.25
CA ARG A 40 -10.75 0.05 -9.74
C ARG A 40 -10.18 1.18 -10.60
N ALA A 41 -10.60 1.23 -11.87
CA ALA A 41 -10.27 2.33 -12.77
C ALA A 41 -10.89 3.64 -12.24
N GLY A 42 -10.20 4.77 -12.43
CA GLY A 42 -10.68 6.10 -12.01
C GLY A 42 -10.77 6.29 -10.48
N VAL A 43 -10.25 5.36 -9.69
CA VAL A 43 -10.19 5.48 -8.22
C VAL A 43 -8.75 5.68 -7.81
N TYR A 44 -8.52 6.71 -6.99
CA TYR A 44 -7.19 7.12 -6.55
C TYR A 44 -7.15 7.30 -5.04
N THR A 45 -6.03 6.91 -4.43
CA THR A 45 -5.72 7.23 -3.03
C THR A 45 -5.26 8.69 -2.98
N LEU A 46 -6.08 9.53 -2.35
CA LEU A 46 -5.83 10.98 -2.24
C LEU A 46 -4.87 11.33 -1.10
N GLY A 47 -4.95 10.59 0.00
CA GLY A 47 -4.04 10.73 1.12
C GLY A 47 -3.92 9.43 1.92
N GLU A 48 -2.89 9.38 2.76
CA GLU A 48 -2.58 8.25 3.62
C GLU A 48 -1.97 8.73 4.94
N CYS A 49 -2.43 8.14 6.04
CA CYS A 49 -1.73 8.10 7.32
C CYS A 49 -0.77 6.90 7.29
N ILE A 50 0.53 7.13 7.43
CA ILE A 50 1.57 6.10 7.35
C ILE A 50 2.22 5.99 8.73
N PRO A 51 2.17 4.82 9.41
CA PRO A 51 2.86 4.61 10.68
C PRO A 51 4.36 4.83 10.52
N ILE A 52 5.00 5.36 11.58
CA ILE A 52 6.45 5.48 11.63
C ILE A 52 6.95 4.82 12.93
N ASP A 53 8.02 4.03 12.81
CA ASP A 53 8.71 3.47 13.96
C ASP A 53 9.61 4.55 14.59
N THR A 54 9.28 4.92 15.83
CA THR A 54 10.07 5.87 16.65
C THR A 54 11.00 5.16 17.64
N GLY A 55 11.00 3.83 17.68
CA GLY A 55 11.69 3.03 18.69
C GLY A 55 11.08 3.17 20.09
N THR A 56 9.83 3.66 20.18
CA THR A 56 9.06 3.84 21.41
C THR A 56 7.69 3.19 21.27
N ASP A 57 7.03 2.86 22.38
CA ASP A 57 5.66 2.33 22.38
C ASP A 57 4.59 3.38 21.99
N GLU A 58 5.00 4.57 21.55
CA GLU A 58 4.10 5.65 21.17
C GLU A 58 3.72 5.52 19.69
N VAL A 59 2.41 5.48 19.43
CA VAL A 59 1.88 5.48 18.06
C VAL A 59 2.24 6.79 17.37
N ALA A 60 3.13 6.70 16.38
CA ALA A 60 3.54 7.81 15.54
C ALA A 60 3.19 7.56 14.07
N SER A 61 2.89 8.63 13.34
CA SER A 61 2.61 8.55 11.90
C SER A 61 3.09 9.78 11.13
N ARG A 62 3.08 9.71 9.80
CA ARG A 62 3.08 10.88 8.92
C ARG A 62 1.82 10.86 8.06
N VAL A 63 1.31 12.03 7.70
CA VAL A 63 0.18 12.16 6.78
C VAL A 63 0.72 12.62 5.44
N VAL A 64 0.38 11.94 4.36
CA VAL A 64 0.80 12.28 2.99
C VAL A 64 -0.44 12.52 2.14
N LEU A 65 -0.49 13.65 1.41
CA LEU A 65 -1.49 13.91 0.37
C LEU A 65 -0.84 13.83 -1.02
N TYR A 66 -1.45 13.10 -1.94
CA TYR A 66 -0.90 12.79 -3.27
C TYR A 66 -1.44 13.74 -4.33
N HIS A 67 -0.72 14.84 -4.59
CA HIS A 67 -1.07 15.84 -5.59
C HIS A 67 -1.34 15.25 -6.98
N GLY A 68 -0.60 14.20 -7.37
CA GLY A 68 -0.85 13.49 -8.63
C GLY A 68 -2.22 12.82 -8.67
N SER A 69 -2.63 12.17 -7.58
CA SER A 69 -3.98 11.58 -7.44
C SER A 69 -5.09 12.64 -7.51
N PHE A 70 -4.87 13.80 -6.88
CA PHE A 70 -5.80 14.94 -6.97
C PHE A 70 -5.90 15.48 -8.41
N LEU A 71 -4.79 15.54 -9.16
CA LEU A 71 -4.82 15.97 -10.56
C LEU A 71 -5.65 15.04 -11.45
N GLU A 72 -5.49 13.73 -11.28
CA GLU A 72 -6.27 12.73 -12.01
C GLU A 72 -7.76 12.87 -11.70
N LEU A 73 -8.13 12.92 -10.43
CA LEU A 73 -9.52 13.06 -10.01
C LEU A 73 -10.15 14.38 -10.48
N ALA A 74 -9.39 15.48 -10.44
CA ALA A 74 -9.83 16.78 -10.95
C ALA A 74 -9.96 16.80 -12.49
N GLY A 75 -9.21 15.97 -13.21
CA GLY A 75 -9.33 15.80 -14.65
C GLY A 75 -10.61 15.07 -15.06
N GLU A 76 -11.09 14.17 -14.20
CA GLU A 76 -12.31 13.38 -14.42
C GLU A 76 -13.59 14.10 -13.97
N ARG A 77 -13.49 15.03 -13.02
CA ARG A 77 -14.63 15.74 -12.41
C ARG A 77 -14.63 17.23 -12.73
N SER A 78 -15.62 17.68 -13.52
CA SER A 78 -15.76 19.09 -13.90
C SER A 78 -16.11 20.02 -12.75
N ASP A 79 -16.67 19.47 -11.66
CA ASP A 79 -17.11 20.16 -10.45
C ASP A 79 -16.11 20.05 -9.29
N PHE A 80 -14.87 19.64 -9.57
CA PHE A 80 -13.87 19.36 -8.54
C PHE A 80 -13.47 20.61 -7.71
N ASP A 81 -13.86 20.63 -6.43
CA ASP A 81 -13.41 21.63 -5.46
C ASP A 81 -12.12 21.17 -4.77
N TRP A 82 -11.01 21.78 -5.18
CA TRP A 82 -9.68 21.47 -4.64
C TRP A 82 -9.57 21.67 -3.13
N ARG A 83 -10.26 22.67 -2.56
CA ARG A 83 -10.16 22.97 -1.13
C ARG A 83 -10.99 21.97 -0.33
N GLU A 84 -12.21 21.70 -0.76
CA GLU A 84 -13.11 20.77 -0.08
C GLU A 84 -12.54 19.34 -0.09
N GLU A 85 -12.13 18.84 -1.24
CA GLU A 85 -11.55 17.49 -1.37
C GLU A 85 -10.26 17.33 -0.56
N ALA A 86 -9.42 18.37 -0.52
CA ALA A 86 -8.20 18.38 0.29
C ALA A 86 -8.51 18.41 1.80
N TRP A 87 -9.53 19.18 2.20
CA TRP A 87 -9.98 19.26 3.58
C TRP A 87 -10.55 17.92 4.07
N GLU A 88 -11.43 17.31 3.29
CA GLU A 88 -12.00 16.00 3.61
C GLU A 88 -10.92 14.94 3.70
N THR A 89 -9.99 14.90 2.75
CA THR A 89 -8.86 13.98 2.75
C THR A 89 -8.00 14.16 4.00
N LEU A 90 -7.60 15.40 4.33
CA LEU A 90 -6.78 15.68 5.50
C LEU A 90 -7.49 15.24 6.80
N LEU A 91 -8.77 15.58 6.96
CA LEU A 91 -9.53 15.16 8.14
C LEU A 91 -9.70 13.63 8.23
N HIS A 92 -9.81 12.96 7.08
CA HIS A 92 -9.90 11.51 7.02
C HIS A 92 -8.61 10.85 7.54
N GLU A 93 -7.45 11.31 7.09
CA GLU A 93 -6.16 10.77 7.54
C GLU A 93 -5.87 11.09 9.01
N LEU A 94 -6.28 12.28 9.49
CA LEU A 94 -6.19 12.61 10.91
C LEU A 94 -7.08 11.69 11.76
N ARG A 95 -8.28 11.34 11.27
CA ARG A 95 -9.14 10.38 11.96
C ARG A 95 -8.47 9.01 12.03
N HIS A 96 -7.85 8.53 10.96
CA HIS A 96 -7.11 7.26 10.99
C HIS A 96 -6.01 7.26 12.04
N HIS A 97 -5.22 8.33 12.12
CA HIS A 97 -4.21 8.48 13.16
C HIS A 97 -4.80 8.38 14.57
N LEU A 98 -5.90 9.09 14.84
CA LEU A 98 -6.57 9.05 16.14
C LEU A 98 -7.14 7.66 16.45
N GLU A 99 -7.71 6.98 15.47
CA GLU A 99 -8.21 5.61 15.60
C GLU A 99 -7.07 4.63 15.90
N TRP A 100 -5.92 4.79 15.24
CA TRP A 100 -4.71 4.00 15.52
C TRP A 100 -4.17 4.24 16.92
N ARG A 101 -4.06 5.51 17.34
CA ARG A 101 -3.69 5.87 18.71
C ARG A 101 -4.62 5.26 19.74
N ALA A 102 -5.92 5.17 19.43
CA ALA A 102 -6.92 4.55 20.30
C ALA A 102 -6.91 3.02 20.27
N ALA A 103 -6.34 2.40 19.23
CA ALA A 103 -6.38 0.97 18.96
C ALA A 103 -5.00 0.30 19.00
N SER A 104 -4.15 0.66 19.97
CA SER A 104 -2.73 0.24 20.11
C SER A 104 -2.42 -1.23 19.79
N GLN A 105 -3.36 -2.15 20.00
CA GLN A 105 -3.20 -3.58 19.70
C GLN A 105 -3.26 -3.93 18.20
N LYS A 106 -3.83 -3.09 17.33
CA LYS A 106 -3.77 -3.25 15.86
C LYS A 106 -2.44 -2.77 15.27
N LEU A 107 -1.68 -1.94 16.00
CA LEU A 107 -0.35 -1.52 15.55
C LEU A 107 0.62 -2.70 15.60
N GLU A 108 0.59 -3.51 16.66
CA GLU A 108 1.48 -4.66 16.82
C GLU A 108 1.42 -5.63 15.61
N ASP A 109 0.22 -5.90 15.09
CA ASP A 109 0.03 -6.76 13.91
C ASP A 109 0.61 -6.12 12.63
N TYR A 110 0.49 -4.80 12.49
CA TYR A 110 0.99 -4.06 11.34
C TYR A 110 2.52 -3.91 11.40
N ASP A 111 3.06 -3.57 12.57
CA ASP A 111 4.49 -3.45 12.81
C ASP A 111 5.18 -4.79 12.59
N TRP A 112 4.59 -5.88 13.10
CA TRP A 112 5.05 -7.23 12.79
C TRP A 112 5.04 -7.49 11.28
N ALA A 113 3.99 -7.11 10.55
CA ALA A 113 3.97 -7.27 9.09
C ALA A 113 5.06 -6.46 8.39
N ALA A 114 5.33 -5.22 8.83
CA ALA A 114 6.39 -4.37 8.31
C ALA A 114 7.78 -4.97 8.54
N GLU A 115 8.07 -5.46 9.75
CA GLU A 115 9.31 -6.16 10.09
C GLU A 115 9.52 -7.40 9.21
N GLN A 116 8.48 -8.21 9.03
CA GLN A 116 8.55 -9.38 8.14
C GLN A 116 8.78 -8.98 6.68
N ASN A 117 8.20 -7.86 6.22
CA ASN A 117 8.42 -7.34 4.88
C ASN A 117 9.87 -6.88 4.68
N PHE A 118 10.42 -6.18 5.66
CA PHE A 118 11.81 -5.75 5.68
C PHE A 118 12.76 -6.95 5.63
N ALA A 119 12.55 -7.94 6.50
CA ALA A 119 13.33 -9.18 6.49
C ALA A 119 13.26 -9.91 5.14
N ARG A 120 12.08 -9.94 4.49
CA ARG A 120 11.93 -10.48 3.13
C ARG A 120 12.75 -9.68 2.13
N ALA A 121 12.70 -8.35 2.14
CA ALA A 121 13.42 -7.50 1.21
C ALA A 121 14.96 -7.71 1.30
N GLU A 122 15.48 -7.95 2.50
CA GLU A 122 16.90 -8.25 2.75
C GLU A 122 17.31 -9.70 2.46
N GLY A 123 16.39 -10.58 2.04
CA GLY A 123 16.69 -12.00 1.80
C GLY A 123 16.69 -12.86 3.08
N GLY A 124 16.24 -12.30 4.20
CA GLY A 124 16.07 -12.97 5.48
C GLY A 124 14.95 -14.01 5.50
N GLY A 125 14.80 -14.66 6.65
CA GLY A 125 13.68 -15.56 6.93
C GLY A 125 12.46 -14.77 7.36
N PHE A 126 11.28 -15.10 6.83
CA PHE A 126 10.03 -14.42 7.18
C PHE A 126 8.83 -15.38 7.17
N ASP A 127 7.71 -14.97 7.80
CA ASP A 127 6.44 -15.68 7.74
C ASP A 127 5.77 -15.48 6.35
N PRO A 128 5.50 -16.53 5.56
CA PRO A 128 4.94 -16.39 4.22
C PRO A 128 3.51 -15.84 4.11
N LEU A 129 2.85 -15.53 5.22
CA LEU A 129 1.52 -14.93 5.28
C LEU A 129 1.53 -13.55 5.95
N PHE A 130 2.71 -12.99 6.25
CA PHE A 130 2.84 -11.72 6.99
C PHE A 130 1.97 -10.59 6.44
N TYR A 131 1.89 -10.46 5.12
CA TYR A 131 1.16 -9.40 4.43
C TYR A 131 -0.34 -9.38 4.76
N ARG A 132 -0.89 -10.49 5.26
CA ARG A 132 -2.31 -10.56 5.66
C ARG A 132 -2.59 -9.83 6.97
N SER A 133 -1.56 -9.55 7.77
CA SER A 133 -1.62 -8.70 8.96
C SER A 133 -1.46 -7.21 8.64
N GLY A 134 -1.15 -6.87 7.38
CA GLY A 134 -1.20 -5.49 6.88
C GLY A 134 -2.61 -4.98 6.58
N GLU A 135 -2.69 -3.83 5.93
CA GLU A 135 -3.96 -3.23 5.52
C GLU A 135 -4.61 -4.06 4.40
N ARG A 136 -5.89 -4.39 4.55
CA ARG A 136 -6.65 -5.08 3.50
C ARG A 136 -7.34 -4.08 2.57
N VAL A 137 -6.69 -3.77 1.45
CA VAL A 137 -7.23 -2.89 0.39
C VAL A 137 -8.46 -3.49 -0.28
N GLU A 138 -8.38 -4.76 -0.68
CA GLU A 138 -9.50 -5.51 -1.26
C GLU A 138 -9.36 -7.02 -0.96
N ARG A 139 -10.35 -7.83 -1.34
CA ARG A 139 -10.28 -9.28 -1.14
C ARG A 139 -9.08 -9.88 -1.89
N GLY A 140 -8.10 -10.35 -1.13
CA GLY A 140 -6.88 -10.94 -1.68
C GLY A 140 -5.85 -9.89 -2.15
N ILE A 141 -6.03 -8.62 -1.78
CA ILE A 141 -5.07 -7.55 -2.01
C ILE A 141 -4.80 -6.87 -0.68
N TYR A 142 -3.54 -6.90 -0.29
CA TYR A 142 -3.07 -6.38 0.98
C TYR A 142 -1.95 -5.37 0.76
N ARG A 143 -1.77 -4.49 1.72
CA ARG A 143 -0.74 -3.46 1.72
C ARG A 143 0.05 -3.54 3.02
N VAL A 144 1.37 -3.49 2.89
CA VAL A 144 2.29 -3.30 4.01
C VAL A 144 3.25 -2.19 3.58
N GLU A 145 3.26 -1.09 4.32
CA GLU A 145 3.97 0.14 3.96
C GLU A 145 3.60 0.62 2.54
N ASP A 146 4.56 0.69 1.63
CA ASP A 146 4.35 1.09 0.24
C ASP A 146 4.18 -0.09 -0.74
N ASP A 147 4.32 -1.32 -0.24
CA ASP A 147 4.24 -2.55 -1.03
C ASP A 147 2.81 -3.11 -1.11
N ILE A 148 2.41 -3.56 -2.29
CA ILE A 148 1.10 -4.19 -2.53
C ILE A 148 1.27 -5.69 -2.79
N PHE A 149 0.52 -6.51 -2.06
CA PHE A 149 0.55 -7.97 -2.16
C PHE A 149 -0.78 -8.50 -2.73
N ILE A 150 -0.73 -9.06 -3.93
CA ILE A 150 -1.86 -9.66 -4.62
C ILE A 150 -1.80 -11.19 -4.43
N GLU A 151 -2.68 -11.73 -3.59
CA GLU A 151 -2.71 -13.15 -3.26
C GLU A 151 -3.33 -14.00 -4.40
N ARG A 152 -2.69 -15.14 -4.68
CA ARG A 152 -3.19 -16.21 -5.54
C ARG A 152 -3.02 -17.57 -4.87
N VAL A 153 -4.13 -18.25 -4.63
CA VAL A 153 -4.14 -19.61 -4.10
C VAL A 153 -4.15 -20.62 -5.24
N VAL A 154 -3.06 -21.35 -5.42
CA VAL A 154 -2.86 -22.30 -6.52
C VAL A 154 -2.42 -23.67 -6.03
N GLY A 155 -2.79 -24.74 -6.75
CA GLY A 155 -2.25 -26.08 -6.48
C GLY A 155 -0.81 -26.25 -7.00
N ARG A 156 -0.56 -25.70 -8.19
CA ARG A 156 0.73 -25.66 -8.91
C ARG A 156 0.89 -24.27 -9.52
N LEU A 157 2.13 -23.79 -9.61
CA LEU A 157 2.42 -22.54 -10.31
C LEU A 157 1.99 -22.67 -11.79
N PRO A 158 1.17 -21.75 -12.30
CA PRO A 158 0.91 -21.68 -13.73
C PRO A 158 2.16 -21.17 -14.47
N ALA A 159 2.25 -21.37 -15.78
CA ALA A 159 3.33 -20.77 -16.59
C ALA A 159 3.10 -19.28 -16.85
N THR A 160 1.84 -18.88 -16.95
CA THR A 160 1.40 -17.48 -17.10
C THR A 160 0.16 -17.25 -16.25
N THR A 161 -0.06 -16.01 -15.83
CA THR A 161 -1.30 -15.60 -15.18
C THR A 161 -1.65 -14.17 -15.52
N ASP A 162 -2.94 -13.85 -15.45
CA ASP A 162 -3.41 -12.48 -15.57
C ASP A 162 -3.48 -11.81 -14.19
N VAL A 163 -3.16 -10.52 -14.15
CA VAL A 163 -3.34 -9.64 -13.00
C VAL A 163 -4.10 -8.39 -13.43
N ALA A 164 -5.09 -7.98 -12.65
CA ALA A 164 -5.74 -6.70 -12.83
C ALA A 164 -4.97 -5.66 -12.03
N TRP A 165 -4.58 -4.58 -12.68
CA TRP A 165 -3.96 -3.41 -12.06
C TRP A 165 -4.57 -2.16 -12.71
N HIS A 166 -5.17 -1.30 -11.90
CA HIS A 166 -5.71 -0.03 -12.37
C HIS A 166 -6.80 -0.11 -13.43
N GLY A 167 -7.69 -1.10 -13.32
CA GLY A 167 -8.69 -1.36 -14.36
C GLY A 167 -8.11 -1.91 -15.67
N ARG A 168 -6.78 -2.04 -15.78
CA ARG A 168 -6.09 -2.70 -16.87
C ARG A 168 -5.79 -4.14 -16.51
N ARG A 169 -5.67 -4.99 -17.52
CA ARG A 169 -5.24 -6.38 -17.36
C ARG A 169 -3.83 -6.53 -17.89
N TYR A 170 -3.02 -7.26 -17.14
CA TYR A 170 -1.65 -7.56 -17.49
C TYR A 170 -1.43 -9.06 -17.48
N ARG A 171 -0.66 -9.57 -18.43
CA ARG A 171 -0.16 -10.93 -18.43
C ARG A 171 1.23 -10.98 -17.80
N VAL A 172 1.39 -11.91 -16.89
CA VAL A 172 2.63 -12.13 -16.13
C VAL A 172 3.17 -13.51 -16.48
N SER A 173 4.44 -13.58 -16.89
CA SER A 173 5.16 -14.84 -17.03
C SER A 173 5.64 -15.28 -15.66
N VAL A 174 5.28 -16.50 -15.26
CA VAL A 174 5.58 -17.03 -13.93
C VAL A 174 6.78 -17.98 -14.05
N PRO A 175 7.91 -17.69 -13.38
CA PRO A 175 9.08 -18.54 -13.43
C PRO A 175 8.82 -19.89 -12.74
N TYR A 176 9.60 -20.90 -13.12
CA TYR A 176 9.61 -22.16 -12.39
C TYR A 176 10.27 -21.95 -11.03
N ALA A 177 9.48 -22.02 -9.97
CA ALA A 177 9.92 -21.80 -8.59
C ALA A 177 9.17 -22.71 -7.60
N LEU A 178 9.59 -22.69 -6.34
CA LEU A 178 8.87 -23.32 -5.25
C LEU A 178 7.82 -22.36 -4.67
N LEU A 179 6.77 -22.92 -4.08
CA LEU A 179 5.78 -22.16 -3.33
C LEU A 179 6.21 -22.07 -1.85
N PRO A 180 5.93 -20.96 -1.15
CA PRO A 180 5.29 -19.74 -1.65
C PRO A 180 6.23 -18.91 -2.53
N LEU A 181 5.70 -18.34 -3.61
CA LEU A 181 6.44 -17.49 -4.54
C LEU A 181 5.94 -16.05 -4.40
N TYR A 182 6.87 -15.13 -4.17
CA TYR A 182 6.66 -13.68 -4.22
C TYR A 182 7.29 -13.18 -5.51
N LEU A 183 6.46 -12.70 -6.43
CA LEU A 183 6.91 -12.24 -7.74
C LEU A 183 6.67 -10.74 -7.86
N ALA A 184 7.73 -9.93 -7.85
CA ALA A 184 7.61 -8.49 -8.07
C ALA A 184 7.24 -8.21 -9.53
N LEU A 185 6.31 -7.29 -9.76
CA LEU A 185 5.79 -6.96 -11.08
C LEU A 185 6.44 -5.68 -11.61
N ASP A 186 7.17 -5.82 -12.72
CA ASP A 186 7.81 -4.69 -13.41
C ASP A 186 7.00 -4.29 -14.65
N GLY A 187 6.79 -2.98 -14.87
CA GLY A 187 6.14 -2.44 -16.07
C GLY A 187 4.64 -2.15 -15.93
N LEU A 188 4.11 -2.09 -14.71
CA LEU A 188 2.74 -1.65 -14.46
C LEU A 188 2.60 -0.16 -14.79
N SER A 189 1.48 0.23 -15.41
CA SER A 189 1.11 1.65 -15.52
C SER A 189 0.82 2.22 -14.13
N HIS A 190 1.41 3.36 -13.80
CA HIS A 190 1.26 4.00 -12.49
C HIS A 190 1.54 3.02 -11.32
N PRO A 191 2.80 2.56 -11.16
CA PRO A 191 3.16 1.72 -10.02
C PRO A 191 3.00 2.52 -8.71
N PRO A 192 2.76 1.83 -7.57
CA PRO A 192 2.71 2.49 -6.28
C PRO A 192 4.10 3.01 -5.88
N SER A 193 4.20 3.63 -4.69
CA SER A 193 5.50 4.07 -4.14
C SER A 193 6.50 2.91 -3.95
N GLY A 194 6.01 1.71 -3.62
CA GLY A 194 6.79 0.50 -3.44
C GLY A 194 6.61 -0.48 -4.60
N ASP A 195 6.85 -1.76 -4.35
CA ASP A 195 6.72 -2.83 -5.34
C ASP A 195 5.32 -3.49 -5.27
N VAL A 196 4.83 -3.97 -6.42
CA VAL A 196 3.63 -4.82 -6.48
C VAL A 196 4.08 -6.29 -6.55
N PHE A 197 3.74 -7.08 -5.55
CA PHE A 197 4.04 -8.50 -5.47
C PHE A 197 2.82 -9.35 -5.80
N LEU A 198 2.97 -10.24 -6.77
CA LEU A 198 2.04 -11.35 -6.96
C LEU A 198 2.49 -12.54 -6.10
N VAL A 199 1.68 -12.88 -5.10
CA VAL A 199 2.01 -13.91 -4.11
C VAL A 199 1.26 -15.19 -4.44
N PHE A 200 1.97 -16.20 -4.89
CA PHE A 200 1.42 -17.54 -5.06
C PHE A 200 1.64 -18.36 -3.82
N ARG A 201 0.56 -18.98 -3.32
CA ARG A 201 0.64 -19.96 -2.24
C ARG A 201 -0.31 -21.12 -2.46
N ARG A 202 -0.09 -22.21 -1.71
CA ARG A 202 -1.04 -23.32 -1.62
C ARG A 202 -2.10 -23.05 -0.55
N ARG A 203 -3.22 -23.76 -0.63
CA ARG A 203 -4.11 -23.88 0.53
C ARG A 203 -3.35 -24.52 1.69
N PRO A 204 -3.49 -24.02 2.93
CA PRO A 204 -2.84 -24.63 4.09
C PRO A 204 -3.31 -26.06 4.26
N ARG A 205 -2.38 -26.97 4.56
CA ARG A 205 -2.64 -28.34 5.00
C ARG A 205 -2.24 -28.45 6.48
N LEU A 206 -2.80 -29.42 7.21
CA LEU A 206 -2.52 -29.62 8.65
C LEU A 206 -1.02 -29.70 8.99
N TRP A 207 -0.21 -30.30 8.10
CA TRP A 207 1.24 -30.40 8.26
C TRP A 207 2.00 -29.08 8.08
N ASP A 208 1.35 -28.03 7.58
CA ASP A 208 1.97 -26.74 7.32
C ASP A 208 2.17 -25.91 8.60
N LEU A 209 1.58 -26.34 9.72
CA LEU A 209 1.77 -25.77 11.06
C LEU A 209 3.21 -25.94 11.60
N LEU A 210 4.00 -26.83 11.00
CA LEU A 210 5.38 -27.12 11.40
C LEU A 210 6.42 -26.49 10.44
N ARG A 211 6.00 -25.54 9.59
CA ARG A 211 6.85 -25.05 8.51
C ARG A 211 8.00 -24.17 8.99
N PRO A 212 9.20 -24.30 8.40
CA PRO A 212 10.26 -23.31 8.54
C PRO A 212 9.84 -21.97 7.90
N ALA A 213 10.43 -20.88 8.40
CA ALA A 213 10.32 -19.56 7.77
C ALA A 213 10.65 -19.64 6.27
N ALA A 214 9.87 -18.95 5.43
CA ALA A 214 10.24 -18.81 4.03
C ALA A 214 11.49 -17.95 3.90
N ARG A 215 12.26 -18.18 2.85
CA ARG A 215 13.34 -17.29 2.44
C ARG A 215 12.93 -16.56 1.18
N ALA A 216 13.26 -15.29 1.10
CA ALA A 216 12.85 -14.50 -0.04
C ALA A 216 13.60 -14.99 -1.28
N THR A 217 12.85 -15.16 -2.36
CA THR A 217 13.45 -15.31 -3.68
C THR A 217 13.16 -13.99 -4.39
N GLY A 218 14.22 -13.22 -4.68
CA GLY A 218 14.14 -11.91 -5.34
C GLY A 218 13.74 -12.03 -6.82
N GLN A 219 12.63 -12.68 -7.10
CA GLN A 219 12.15 -12.93 -8.45
C GLN A 219 11.28 -11.75 -8.89
N ARG A 220 11.65 -11.16 -10.02
CA ARG A 220 10.88 -10.10 -10.68
C ARG A 220 10.38 -10.64 -12.03
N ALA A 221 9.18 -10.24 -12.43
CA ALA A 221 8.62 -10.55 -13.73
C ALA A 221 8.15 -9.28 -14.43
N LYS A 222 8.49 -9.18 -15.72
CA LYS A 222 7.91 -8.17 -16.59
C LYS A 222 6.44 -8.50 -16.86
N VAL A 223 5.62 -7.48 -16.86
CA VAL A 223 4.21 -7.57 -17.22
C VAL A 223 3.99 -7.09 -18.65
N GLU A 224 3.10 -7.77 -19.37
CA GLU A 224 2.64 -7.37 -20.71
C GLU A 224 1.20 -6.86 -20.59
N SER A 225 0.95 -5.63 -21.04
CA SER A 225 -0.41 -5.07 -21.09
C SER A 225 -1.26 -5.89 -22.04
N LEU A 226 -2.48 -6.25 -21.61
CA LEU A 226 -3.49 -6.94 -22.41
C LEU A 226 -4.54 -5.97 -22.97
N GLU A 227 -4.18 -4.69 -23.13
CA GLU A 227 -4.97 -3.70 -23.88
C GLU A 227 -5.46 -4.26 -25.22
#